data_AF-A0A1L8DV45-F1
#
_entry.id   AF-A0A1L8DV45-F1
#
_cell.length_a   1.000
_cell.length_b   1.000
_cell.length_c   1.000
_cell.angle_alpha   90.00
_cell.angle_beta   90.00
_cell.angle_gamma   90.00
#
_symmetry.space_group_name_H-M   'P 1'
#
loop_
_entity.id
_entity.type
_entity.pdbx_description
1 polymer ?
#
loop_
_entity_poly.entity_id
_entity_poly.type
_entity_poly.pdbx_seq_one_letter_code
_entity_poly.pdbx_strand_id
1 'polypeptide(L)'
;GRTRQEGRKLSKEQCVENPSYLEIRDVLTAGNFRVGVENKLYPREKSKELAYRGRIRVQLKNDDGTPLTPEYPTRDSVLVHLGKMIPQLKSRQGGKGGGEAASSSSTSSAPHKKGKGKRR
;
A
#
# COMPACT_ATOMS: atom_id res chain seq x y z
N GLY A 1 9.73 1.51 -9.88
CA GLY A 1 10.11 1.45 -8.45
C GLY A 1 10.88 2.69 -8.00
N ARG A 2 10.65 3.18 -6.77
CA ARG A 2 11.21 4.45 -6.24
C ARG A 2 12.73 4.41 -6.04
N THR A 3 13.39 5.56 -6.20
CA THR A 3 14.84 5.72 -5.93
C THR A 3 15.16 5.91 -4.43
N ARG A 4 16.45 5.90 -4.05
CA ARG A 4 16.88 6.24 -2.67
C ARG A 4 16.54 7.69 -2.32
N GLN A 5 16.69 8.61 -3.28
CA GLN A 5 16.36 10.02 -3.09
C GLN A 5 14.85 10.20 -2.84
N GLU A 6 14.01 9.42 -3.52
CA GLU A 6 12.55 9.38 -3.34
C GLU A 6 12.07 8.60 -2.11
N GLY A 7 13.00 8.12 -1.25
CA GLY A 7 12.67 7.56 0.06
C GLY A 7 12.74 6.05 0.19
N ARG A 8 13.17 5.31 -0.85
CA ARG A 8 13.47 3.87 -0.71
C ARG A 8 14.52 3.64 0.38
N LYS A 9 14.28 2.66 1.27
CA LYS A 9 15.16 2.35 2.41
C LYS A 9 16.07 1.14 2.16
N LEU A 10 15.56 0.11 1.48
CA LEU A 10 16.30 -1.12 1.20
C LEU A 10 16.93 -1.14 -0.21
N SER A 11 17.70 -2.20 -0.49
CA SER A 11 18.15 -2.52 -1.84
C SER A 11 16.96 -2.84 -2.76
N LYS A 12 17.14 -2.77 -4.08
CA LYS A 12 16.02 -2.95 -5.01
C LYS A 12 15.47 -4.37 -4.97
N GLU A 13 16.35 -5.34 -4.74
CA GLU A 13 16.10 -6.79 -4.75
C GLU A 13 15.23 -7.23 -3.56
N GLN A 14 15.26 -6.45 -2.47
CA GLN A 14 14.45 -6.69 -1.26
C GLN A 14 13.15 -5.87 -1.25
N CYS A 15 12.92 -5.03 -2.26
CA CYS A 15 11.73 -4.20 -2.34
C CYS A 15 10.63 -4.91 -3.14
N VAL A 16 9.40 -4.49 -2.88
CA VAL A 16 8.21 -4.92 -3.62
C VAL A 16 7.66 -3.77 -4.45
N GLU A 17 6.99 -4.12 -5.54
CA GLU A 17 6.36 -3.13 -6.39
C GLU A 17 5.04 -2.62 -5.80
N ASN A 18 4.91 -1.29 -5.75
CA ASN A 18 3.72 -0.55 -5.31
C ASN A 18 3.07 -1.15 -4.04
N PRO A 19 3.79 -1.23 -2.90
CA PRO A 19 3.19 -1.66 -1.65
C PRO A 19 2.20 -0.60 -1.15
N SER A 20 1.05 -1.05 -0.66
CA SER A 20 0.07 -0.21 0.03
C SER A 20 0.23 -0.29 1.56
N TYR A 21 -0.22 0.73 2.28
CA TYR A 21 -0.21 0.69 3.74
C TYR A 21 -1.10 -0.43 4.31
N LEU A 22 -2.14 -0.83 3.58
CA LEU A 22 -3.04 -1.93 3.96
C LEU A 22 -2.32 -3.27 3.92
N GLU A 23 -1.58 -3.56 2.84
CA GLU A 23 -0.77 -4.79 2.75
C GLU A 23 0.29 -4.84 3.83
N ILE A 24 0.96 -3.72 4.11
CA ILE A 24 1.94 -3.61 5.19
C ILE A 24 1.27 -3.91 6.54
N ARG A 25 0.10 -3.32 6.81
CA ARG A 25 -0.67 -3.58 8.03
C ARG A 25 -1.02 -5.05 8.14
N ASP A 26 -1.55 -5.66 7.09
CA ASP A 26 -2.07 -7.02 7.11
C ASP A 26 -0.95 -8.03 7.35
N VAL A 27 0.20 -7.88 6.70
CA VAL A 27 1.39 -8.72 6.94
C VAL A 27 1.87 -8.61 8.39
N LEU A 28 1.99 -7.39 8.91
CA LEU A 28 2.50 -7.18 10.27
C LEU A 28 1.50 -7.64 11.34
N THR A 29 0.21 -7.46 11.09
CA THR A 29 -0.84 -7.94 12.01
C THR A 29 -0.87 -9.47 12.04
N ALA A 30 -0.74 -10.12 10.87
CA ALA A 30 -0.62 -11.57 10.77
C ALA A 30 0.65 -12.11 11.44
N GLY A 31 1.74 -11.34 11.47
CA GLY A 31 2.96 -11.63 12.20
C GLY A 31 2.95 -11.22 13.67
N ASN A 32 1.79 -10.93 14.26
CA ASN A 32 1.60 -10.54 15.66
C ASN A 32 2.38 -9.28 16.11
N PHE A 33 2.75 -8.39 15.18
CA PHE A 33 3.33 -7.11 15.54
C PHE A 33 2.29 -6.16 16.13
N ARG A 34 2.72 -5.29 17.05
CA ARG A 34 1.90 -4.17 17.53
C ARG A 34 1.93 -3.01 16.53
N VAL A 35 0.82 -2.81 15.84
CA VAL A 35 0.70 -1.89 14.71
C VAL A 35 -0.30 -0.76 14.99
N GLY A 36 0.07 0.47 14.61
CA GLY A 36 -0.84 1.61 14.52
C GLY A 36 -0.88 2.18 13.10
N VAL A 37 -2.05 2.65 12.66
CA VAL A 37 -2.26 3.24 11.32
C VAL A 37 -2.59 4.71 11.46
N GLU A 38 -1.96 5.55 10.64
CA GLU A 38 -2.23 6.98 10.62
C GLU A 38 -2.44 7.52 9.20
N ASN A 39 -3.33 8.50 9.06
CA ASN A 39 -3.65 9.16 7.78
C ASN A 39 -2.63 10.25 7.39
N LYS A 40 -1.36 9.87 7.25
CA LYS A 40 -0.24 10.78 6.93
C LYS A 40 0.31 10.53 5.52
N LEU A 41 0.77 11.60 4.86
CA LEU A 41 1.46 11.54 3.56
C LEU A 41 2.97 11.63 3.77
N TYR A 42 3.74 10.80 3.07
CA TYR A 42 5.21 10.89 3.11
C TYR A 42 5.68 12.16 2.36
N PRO A 43 6.58 12.99 2.93
CA PRO A 43 6.94 14.28 2.31
C PRO A 43 7.53 14.22 0.90
N ARG A 44 8.17 13.09 0.52
CA ARG A 44 8.73 12.91 -0.83
C ARG A 44 7.81 12.11 -1.75
N GLU A 45 6.58 11.84 -1.32
CA GLU A 45 5.54 11.31 -2.20
C GLU A 45 5.06 12.40 -3.15
N LYS A 46 5.00 12.10 -4.45
CA LYS A 46 4.60 13.06 -5.48
C LYS A 46 3.08 13.08 -5.64
N SER A 47 2.43 11.91 -5.51
CA SER A 47 0.97 11.80 -5.65
C SER A 47 0.24 12.15 -4.35
N LYS A 48 -0.89 12.84 -4.47
CA LYS A 48 -1.78 13.18 -3.34
C LYS A 48 -2.99 12.25 -3.24
N GLU A 49 -3.06 11.21 -4.08
CA GLU A 49 -4.16 10.25 -4.06
C GLU A 49 -4.20 9.47 -2.74
N LEU A 50 -5.41 9.07 -2.35
CA LEU A 50 -5.66 8.35 -1.10
C LEU A 50 -4.90 7.02 -1.01
N ALA A 51 -4.63 6.38 -2.15
CA ALA A 51 -3.88 5.12 -2.24
C ALA A 51 -2.43 5.24 -1.73
N TYR A 52 -1.82 6.43 -1.83
CA TYR A 52 -0.44 6.69 -1.37
C TYR A 52 -0.38 7.30 0.03
N ARG A 53 -1.53 7.49 0.68
CA ARG A 53 -1.62 8.05 2.02
C ARG A 53 -1.72 6.92 3.05
N GLY A 54 -0.91 7.02 4.11
CA GLY A 54 -0.85 6.02 5.16
C GLY A 54 0.54 5.96 5.81
N ARG A 55 0.59 5.96 7.14
CA ARG A 55 1.81 5.70 7.91
C ARG A 55 1.56 4.57 8.90
N ILE A 56 2.38 3.54 8.82
CA ILE A 56 2.39 2.42 9.75
C ILE A 56 3.38 2.70 10.88
N ARG A 57 2.90 2.65 12.11
CA ARG A 57 3.71 2.64 13.33
C ARG A 57 3.84 1.22 13.83
N VAL A 58 5.03 0.85 14.25
CA VAL A 58 5.33 -0.48 14.80
C VAL A 58 6.09 -0.29 16.09
N GLN A 59 5.67 -0.98 17.16
CA GLN A 59 6.46 -1.08 18.38
C GLN A 59 7.53 -2.16 18.20
N LEU A 60 8.80 -1.78 18.25
CA LEU A 60 9.93 -2.72 18.12
C LEU A 60 10.45 -3.22 19.46
N LYS A 61 10.28 -2.40 20.52
CA LYS A 61 10.83 -2.65 21.85
C LYS A 61 9.77 -2.45 22.91
N ASN A 62 9.90 -3.20 24.00
CA ASN A 62 9.21 -2.97 25.25
C ASN A 62 9.78 -1.72 25.96
N ASP A 63 9.11 -1.30 27.02
CA ASP A 63 9.54 -0.13 27.82
C ASP A 63 10.87 -0.36 28.53
N ASP A 64 11.24 -1.63 28.78
CA ASP A 64 12.55 -2.06 29.30
C ASP A 64 13.67 -2.10 28.24
N GLY A 65 13.34 -1.79 26.98
CA GLY A 65 14.29 -1.76 25.86
C GLY A 65 14.53 -3.11 25.18
N THR A 66 13.96 -4.20 25.67
CA THR A 66 14.04 -5.52 25.04
C THR A 66 13.26 -5.55 23.72
N PRO A 67 13.70 -6.30 22.69
CA PRO A 67 12.93 -6.46 21.45
C PRO A 67 11.60 -7.15 21.72
N LEU A 68 10.50 -6.58 21.21
CA LEU A 68 9.17 -7.20 21.31
C LEU A 68 9.08 -8.48 20.47
N THR A 69 9.75 -8.49 19.32
CA THR A 69 9.84 -9.66 18.43
C THR A 69 11.33 -9.89 18.12
N PRO A 70 11.99 -10.85 18.82
CA PRO A 70 13.43 -11.08 18.71
C PRO A 70 13.92 -11.40 17.29
N GLU A 71 13.07 -11.99 16.45
CA GLU A 71 13.36 -12.28 15.04
C GLU A 71 13.46 -11.00 14.19
N TYR A 72 12.83 -9.91 14.64
CA TYR A 72 12.77 -8.63 13.94
C TYR A 72 13.16 -7.45 14.85
N PRO A 73 14.40 -7.42 15.38
CA PRO A 73 14.80 -6.47 16.41
C PRO A 73 15.03 -5.05 15.86
N THR A 74 15.13 -4.90 14.54
CA THR A 74 15.44 -3.63 13.89
C THR A 74 14.38 -3.25 12.85
N ARG A 75 14.26 -1.96 12.57
CA ARG A 75 13.37 -1.48 11.51
C ARG A 75 13.68 -2.12 10.15
N ASP A 76 14.95 -2.29 9.82
CA ASP A 76 15.36 -2.89 8.55
C ASP A 76 14.95 -4.37 8.46
N SER A 77 15.06 -5.13 9.55
CA SER A 77 14.59 -6.53 9.59
C SER A 77 13.08 -6.65 9.31
N VAL A 78 12.28 -5.72 9.85
CA VAL A 78 10.84 -5.64 9.55
C VAL A 78 10.59 -5.29 8.08
N LEU A 79 11.32 -4.33 7.53
CA LEU A 79 11.19 -3.95 6.11
C LEU A 79 11.56 -5.11 5.17
N VAL A 80 12.60 -5.87 5.49
CA VAL A 80 13.00 -7.05 4.72
C VAL A 80 11.93 -8.15 4.81
N HIS A 81 11.34 -8.35 5.99
CA HIS A 81 10.22 -9.28 6.18
C HIS A 81 9.01 -8.88 5.30
N LEU A 82 8.62 -7.61 5.31
CA LEU A 82 7.57 -7.09 4.43
C LEU A 82 7.87 -7.35 2.95
N GLY A 83 9.11 -7.12 2.52
CA GLY A 83 9.55 -7.40 1.16
C GLY A 83 9.36 -8.85 0.72
N LYS A 84 9.51 -9.80 1.66
CA LYS A 84 9.31 -11.23 1.42
C LYS A 84 7.84 -11.64 1.45
N MET A 85 7.04 -11.06 2.33
CA MET A 85 5.68 -11.53 2.61
C MET A 85 4.61 -10.89 1.73
N ILE A 86 4.74 -9.61 1.37
CA ILE A 86 3.74 -8.90 0.55
C ILE A 86 3.46 -9.63 -0.79
N PRO A 87 4.47 -10.13 -1.54
CA PRO A 87 4.23 -10.85 -2.79
C PRO A 87 3.44 -12.16 -2.61
N GLN A 88 3.43 -12.71 -1.39
CA GLN A 88 2.76 -13.96 -1.05
C GLN A 88 1.30 -13.75 -0.63
N LEU A 89 0.82 -12.51 -0.53
CA LEU A 89 -0.57 -12.23 -0.18
C LEU A 89 -1.51 -12.77 -1.26
N LYS A 90 -2.61 -13.39 -0.82
CA LYS A 90 -3.67 -13.88 -1.73
C LYS A 90 -4.22 -12.77 -2.64
N SER A 91 -4.29 -11.54 -2.12
CA SER A 91 -4.69 -10.35 -2.88
C SER A 91 -3.79 -10.07 -4.09
N ARG A 92 -2.53 -10.55 -4.09
CA ARG A 92 -1.59 -10.45 -5.22
C ARG A 92 -1.56 -11.68 -6.11
N GLN A 93 -2.04 -12.84 -5.64
CA GLN A 93 -2.01 -14.11 -6.38
C GLN A 93 -3.12 -14.22 -7.44
N GLY A 94 -4.18 -13.41 -7.35
CA GLY A 94 -5.37 -13.50 -8.20
C GLY A 94 -5.35 -12.68 -9.50
N GLY A 95 -4.27 -11.97 -9.84
CA GLY A 95 -4.29 -11.10 -11.02
C GLY A 95 -2.90 -10.74 -11.56
N LYS A 96 -2.58 -11.28 -12.74
CA LYS A 96 -1.73 -10.59 -13.71
C LYS A 96 -2.34 -9.21 -13.95
N GLY A 97 -1.66 -8.15 -13.55
CA GLY A 97 -2.06 -6.78 -13.86
C GLY A 97 -1.99 -5.86 -12.64
N GLY A 98 -0.78 -5.44 -12.27
CA GLY A 98 -0.60 -4.13 -11.64
C GLY A 98 -0.89 -3.04 -12.66
N GLY A 99 -2.15 -2.98 -13.10
CA GLY A 99 -2.68 -1.87 -13.88
C GLY A 99 -2.72 -0.67 -12.96
N GLU A 100 -2.05 0.38 -13.41
CA GLU A 100 -2.34 1.76 -13.05
C GLU A 100 -3.84 1.90 -12.75
N ALA A 101 -4.19 2.41 -11.58
CA ALA A 101 -5.51 2.96 -11.36
C ALA A 101 -5.62 4.26 -12.18
N ALA A 102 -5.70 4.10 -13.51
CA ALA A 102 -6.17 5.11 -14.41
C ALA A 102 -7.69 5.21 -14.24
N SER A 103 -8.14 6.39 -13.84
CA SER A 103 -9.38 7.05 -14.20
C SER A 103 -10.42 6.20 -14.93
N SER A 104 -11.57 5.98 -14.29
CA SER A 104 -12.83 5.86 -15.02
C SER A 104 -13.94 6.60 -14.28
N SER A 105 -14.08 7.86 -14.66
CA SER A 105 -15.37 8.52 -14.75
C SER A 105 -16.33 7.67 -15.59
N SER A 106 -17.42 7.20 -15.01
CA SER A 106 -18.63 6.95 -15.78
C SER A 106 -19.85 7.14 -14.89
N THR A 107 -20.43 8.32 -15.05
CA THR A 107 -21.76 8.69 -14.61
C THR A 107 -22.77 7.69 -15.14
N SER A 108 -23.71 7.36 -14.26
CA SER A 108 -24.87 6.52 -14.46
C SER A 108 -25.59 6.75 -15.81
N SER A 109 -25.87 5.62 -16.44
CA SER A 109 -26.77 5.35 -17.53
C SER A 109 -28.15 6.02 -17.38
N ALA A 110 -28.49 6.90 -18.32
CA ALA A 110 -29.86 7.25 -18.66
C ALA A 110 -30.22 6.57 -20.01
N PRO A 111 -31.38 5.90 -20.14
CA PRO A 111 -31.72 5.18 -21.35
C PRO A 111 -32.22 6.12 -22.45
N HIS A 112 -31.71 5.86 -23.65
CA HIS A 112 -32.02 6.50 -24.91
C HIS A 112 -33.49 6.24 -25.33
N LYS A 113 -34.29 7.29 -25.54
CA LYS A 113 -35.57 7.20 -26.28
C LYS A 113 -35.55 8.13 -27.49
N LYS A 114 -35.42 7.52 -28.65
CA LYS A 114 -35.49 8.11 -30.00
C LYS A 114 -36.91 8.60 -30.27
N GLY A 115 -37.09 9.91 -30.44
CA GLY A 115 -38.38 10.57 -30.71
C GLY A 115 -38.29 11.50 -31.92
N LYS A 116 -38.95 11.10 -33.00
CA LYS A 116 -39.00 11.67 -34.35
C LYS A 116 -39.57 13.10 -34.35
N GLY A 117 -38.82 14.06 -34.90
CA GLY A 117 -39.25 15.44 -35.10
C GLY A 117 -40.51 15.55 -35.96
N LYS A 118 -41.46 16.37 -35.52
CA LYS A 118 -42.66 16.75 -36.27
C LYS A 118 -42.61 18.25 -36.54
N ARG A 119 -42.70 18.56 -37.84
CA ARG A 119 -42.91 19.88 -38.45
C ARG A 119 -44.11 20.58 -37.83
N ARG A 120 -43.96 21.87 -37.52
CA ARG A 120 -44.96 22.92 -37.74
C ARG A 120 -44.30 24.28 -37.65
#